data_AF-A0A915M1Q2-F1
#
_entry.id   AF-A0A915M1Q2-F1
#
_cell.length_a   1.000
_cell.length_b   1.000
_cell.length_c   1.000
_cell.angle_alpha   90.00
_cell.angle_beta   90.00
_cell.angle_gamma   90.00
#
_symmetry.space_group_name_H-M   'P 1'
#
loop_
_entity.id
_entity.type
_entity.pdbx_description
1 polymer ?
#
loop_
_entity_poly.entity_id
_entity_poly.type
_entity_poly.pdbx_seq_one_letter_code
_entity_poly.pdbx_strand_id
1 'polypeptide(L)' 'MAGVALRRLMTEYRQLVQNPTEGIVAGPKDEENFFEWHCLIAGPVGTCFEHGLFPAKLTFSE' A
#
# COMPACT_ATOMS: atom_id res chain seq x y z
N MET A 1 16.17 16.87 -2.43
CA MET A 1 15.59 16.43 -3.72
C MET A 1 14.36 15.52 -3.50
N ALA A 2 13.60 15.71 -2.41
CA ALA A 2 12.45 14.87 -2.03
C ALA A 2 11.23 14.97 -2.96
N GLY A 3 11.19 15.96 -3.86
CA GLY A 3 10.02 16.23 -4.69
C GLY A 3 9.72 15.14 -5.74
N VAL A 4 10.71 14.37 -6.20
CA VAL A 4 10.47 13.33 -7.22
C VAL A 4 9.86 12.08 -6.59
N ALA A 5 10.45 11.58 -5.50
CA ALA A 5 9.95 10.43 -4.76
C ALA A 5 8.52 10.67 -4.24
N LEU A 6 8.27 11.82 -3.61
CA LEU A 6 6.94 12.18 -3.14
C LEU A 6 5.91 12.21 -4.27
N ARG A 7 6.22 12.86 -5.41
CA ARG A 7 5.32 12.88 -6.57
C ARG A 7 5.02 11.49 -7.11
N ARG A 8 6.01 10.59 -7.07
CA ARG A 8 5.83 9.20 -7.49
C ARG A 8 4.87 8.47 -6.55
N LEU A 9 5.08 8.56 -5.23
CA LEU A 9 4.21 7.94 -4.23
C LEU A 9 2.76 8.46 -4.31
N MET A 10 2.57 9.77 -4.50
CA MET A 10 1.24 10.35 -4.72
C MET A 10 0.56 9.81 -5.99
N THR A 11 1.34 9.60 -7.06
CA THR A 11 0.83 9.06 -8.33
C THR A 11 0.42 7.60 -8.18
N GLU A 12 1.28 6.79 -7.57
CA GLU A 12 0.99 5.36 -7.34
C GLU A 12 -0.17 5.16 -6.37
N TYR A 13 -0.27 5.98 -5.32
CA TYR A 13 -1.43 5.94 -4.42
C TYR A 13 -2.74 6.21 -5.17
N ARG A 14 -2.78 7.22 -6.05
CA ARG A 14 -3.95 7.49 -6.89
C ARG A 14 -4.28 6.32 -7.82
N GLN A 15 -3.25 5.68 -8.40
CA GLN A 15 -3.46 4.51 -9.26
C GLN A 15 -4.06 3.33 -8.49
N LEU A 16 -3.61 3.09 -7.26
CA LEU A 16 -4.18 2.05 -6.39
C LEU A 16 -5.63 2.33 -5.98
N VAL A 17 -5.97 3.59 -5.72
CA VAL A 17 -7.36 3.98 -5.43
C VAL A 17 -8.25 3.82 -6.67
N GLN A 18 -7.76 4.16 -7.86
CA GLN A 18 -8.51 4.05 -9.11
C GLN A 18 -8.63 2.61 -9.62
N ASN A 19 -7.59 1.81 -9.42
CA ASN A 19 -7.50 0.43 -9.87
C ASN A 19 -7.09 -0.46 -8.68
N PRO A 20 -8.02 -0.72 -7.74
CA PRO A 20 -7.71 -1.52 -6.56
C PRO A 20 -7.31 -2.93 -6.96
N THR A 21 -6.25 -3.44 -6.34
CA THR A 21 -5.80 -4.82 -6.54
C THR A 21 -6.62 -5.75 -5.65
N GLU A 22 -7.14 -6.83 -6.22
CA GLU A 22 -7.96 -7.79 -5.47
C GLU A 22 -7.18 -8.36 -4.29
N GLY A 23 -7.82 -8.38 -3.11
CA GLY A 23 -7.23 -8.90 -1.89
C GLY A 23 -6.13 -8.03 -1.27
N ILE A 24 -5.82 -6.86 -1.83
CA ILE A 24 -4.80 -5.96 -1.28
C ILE A 24 -5.38 -4.55 -1.12
N VAL A 25 -5.26 -4.00 0.08
CA VAL A 25 -5.49 -2.58 0.36
C VAL A 25 -4.20 -1.98 0.87
N ALA A 26 -3.75 -0.88 0.27
CA ALA A 26 -2.51 -0.21 0.64
C ALA A 26 -2.65 1.30 0.48
N GLY A 27 -2.07 2.07 1.40
CA GLY A 27 -2.01 3.52 1.29
C GLY A 27 -1.17 4.16 2.39
N PRO A 28 -0.87 5.47 2.27
CA PRO A 28 -0.21 6.24 3.31
C PRO A 28 -0.92 6.08 4.66
N LYS A 29 -0.13 6.02 5.73
CA LYS A 29 -0.64 5.92 7.09
C LYS A 29 -1.45 7.16 7.49
N ASP A 30 -1.05 8.32 7.01
CA ASP A 30 -1.69 9.62 7.22
C ASP A 30 -1.40 10.56 6.03
N GLU A 31 -2.01 11.75 6.04
CA GLU A 31 -1.86 12.75 4.97
C GLU A 31 -0.54 13.53 5.05
N GLU A 32 0.21 13.40 6.14
CA GLU A 32 1.45 14.15 6.40
C GLU A 32 2.68 13.38 5.91
N ASN A 33 2.69 12.05 6.06
CA ASN A 33 3.83 11.19 5.72
C ASN A 33 3.49 10.16 4.62
N PHE A 34 3.77 10.54 3.38
CA PHE A 34 3.62 9.65 2.22
C PHE A 34 4.68 8.54 2.12
N PHE A 35 5.70 8.52 2.98
CA PHE A 35 6.77 7.51 2.96
C PHE A 35 6.52 6.34 3.92
N GLU A 36 5.44 6.39 4.72
CA GLU A 36 4.99 5.27 5.54
C GLU A 36 3.60 4.83 5.12
N TRP A 37 3.45 3.58 4.70
CA TRP A 37 2.18 3.04 4.27
C TRP A 37 1.75 1.88 5.14
N HIS A 38 0.44 1.77 5.34
CA HIS A 38 -0.20 0.60 5.91
C HIS A 38 -0.89 -0.19 4.81
N CYS A 39 -0.76 -1.51 4.90
CA CYS A 39 -1.37 -2.43 3.96
C CYS A 39 -2.09 -3.55 4.69
N LEU A 40 -3.15 -4.07 4.08
CA LEU A 40 -3.81 -5.31 4.45
C LEU A 40 -3.80 -6.23 3.24
N ILE A 41 -3.31 -7.45 3.45
CA ILE A 41 -3.23 -8.49 2.42
C ILE A 41 -4.15 -9.63 2.84
N ALA A 42 -5.08 -10.01 1.97
CA ALA A 42 -5.90 -11.18 2.14
C ALA A 42 -5.14 -12.44 1.73
N GLY A 43 -5.30 -13.50 2.51
CA GLY A 43 -4.75 -14.80 2.18
C GLY A 43 -5.33 -15.37 0.89
N PRO A 44 -4.50 -15.78 -0.08
CA PRO A 44 -4.99 -16.32 -1.34
C PRO A 44 -5.80 -17.61 -1.16
N VAL A 45 -6.83 -17.77 -1.97
CA VAL A 45 -7.68 -18.98 -2.03
C VAL A 45 -6.84 -20.21 -2.38
N GLY A 46 -7.08 -21.33 -1.70
CA GLY A 46 -6.37 -22.59 -1.90
C GLY A 46 -5.01 -22.67 -1.21
N THR A 47 -4.66 -21.70 -0.36
CA THR A 47 -3.42 -21.71 0.43
C THR A 47 -3.71 -21.92 1.92
N CYS A 48 -2.70 -22.27 2.71
CA CYS A 48 -2.85 -22.33 4.17
C CYS A 48 -3.11 -20.96 4.82
N PHE A 49 -3.05 -19.88 4.04
CA PHE A 49 -3.34 -18.52 4.47
C PHE A 49 -4.76 -18.08 4.14
N GLU A 50 -5.52 -18.86 3.36
CA GLU A 50 -6.89 -18.55 2.95
C GLU A 50 -7.74 -18.11 4.16
N HIS A 51 -8.59 -17.11 3.95
CA HIS A 51 -9.39 -16.42 4.98
C HIS A 51 -8.58 -15.60 6.02
N GLY A 52 -7.25 -15.61 5.93
CA GLY A 52 -6.39 -14.73 6.72
C GLY A 52 -6.39 -13.28 6.21
N LEU A 53 -6.14 -12.34 7.13
CA LEU A 53 -5.85 -10.94 6.83
C LEU A 53 -4.54 -10.56 7.52
N PHE A 54 -3.58 -10.07 6.73
CA PHE A 54 -2.21 -9.84 7.16
C PHE A 54 -1.89 -8.35 7.05
N PRO A 55 -1.79 -7.63 8.18
CA PRO A 55 -1.31 -6.26 8.20
C PRO A 55 0.18 -6.19 7.85
N ALA A 56 0.55 -5.26 6.99
CA ALA A 56 1.93 -4.98 6.61
C ALA A 56 2.21 -3.47 6.66
N LYS A 57 3.49 -3.12 6.82
CA LYS A 57 3.98 -1.74 6.76
C LYS A 57 5.01 -1.63 5.64
N LEU A 58 4.87 -0.60 4.81
CA LEU A 58 5.88 -0.25 3.81
C LEU A 58 6.54 1.06 4.22
N THR A 59 7.86 1.11 4.12
CA THR A 59 8.65 2.31 4.38
C THR A 59 9.49 2.60 3.15
N PHE A 60 9.28 3.77 2.56
CA PHE A 60 9.96 4.21 1.35
C PHE A 60 11.15 5.10 1.71
N SER A 61 12.23 5.01 0.94
CA SER A 61 13.36 5.95 1.04
C SER A 61 13.12 7.20 0.18
N GLU A 62 13.80 8.30 0.53
CA GLU A 62 13.83 9.52 -0.29
C GLU A 62 14.59 9.38 -1.61
#